data_AF-A0A7K0D6Y0-F1
#
_entry.id   AF-A0A7K0D6Y0-F1
#
_cell.length_a   1.000
_cell.length_b   1.000
_cell.length_c   1.000
_cell.angle_alpha   90.00
_cell.angle_beta   90.00
_cell.angle_gamma   90.00
#
_symmetry.space_group_name_H-M   'P 1'
#
loop_
_entity.id
_entity.type
_entity.pdbx_description
1 polymer ?
#
loop_
_entity_poly.entity_id
_entity_poly.type
_entity_poly.pdbx_seq_one_letter_code
_entity_poly.pdbx_strand_id
1 'polypeptide(L)'
;MTSVQPLAYGYLRSDLLRDRDPNSVEQRLRTAAATLGYALGTIFYEPLPDSGTLPPAFVELVHECRRTEAHTVLTLHGHLSGMSVCCKVLEAILGGHTGATIQEIEPDE
;
A
#
# COMPACT_ATOMS: atom_id res chain seq x y z
N MET A 1 -27.69 3.26 -8.92
CA MET A 1 -26.57 4.18 -8.61
C MET A 1 -25.35 3.31 -8.40
N THR A 2 -24.37 3.36 -9.31
CA THR A 2 -23.07 2.71 -9.06
C THR A 2 -22.35 3.51 -8.01
N SER A 3 -22.33 3.03 -6.76
CA SER A 3 -21.47 3.61 -5.73
C SER A 3 -20.03 3.49 -6.21
N VAL A 4 -19.33 4.61 -6.38
CA VAL A 4 -17.90 4.60 -6.66
C VAL A 4 -17.22 4.03 -5.42
N GLN A 5 -16.46 2.95 -5.58
CA GLN A 5 -15.72 2.37 -4.46
C GLN A 5 -14.59 3.32 -4.06
N PRO A 6 -14.32 3.50 -2.75
CA PRO A 6 -13.15 4.25 -2.30
C PRO A 6 -11.87 3.62 -2.85
N LEU A 7 -10.87 4.45 -3.16
CA LEU A 7 -9.63 4.00 -3.79
C LEU A 7 -8.62 3.52 -2.75
N ALA A 8 -8.03 2.36 -3.02
CA ALA A 8 -6.88 1.80 -2.33
C ALA A 8 -5.64 1.80 -3.25
N TYR A 9 -4.45 1.97 -2.69
CA TYR A 9 -3.20 1.67 -3.39
C TYR A 9 -2.44 0.54 -2.70
N GLY A 10 -1.62 -0.18 -3.45
CA GLY A 10 -0.75 -1.22 -2.92
C GLY A 10 0.67 -0.71 -2.74
N TYR A 11 1.38 -1.18 -1.70
CA TYR A 11 2.81 -0.94 -1.54
C TYR A 11 3.51 -2.25 -1.20
N LEU A 12 4.54 -2.62 -1.96
CA LEU A 12 5.30 -3.84 -1.77
C LEU A 12 6.80 -3.57 -1.87
N ARG A 13 7.57 -4.21 -0.98
CA ARG A 13 9.03 -4.22 -1.02
C ARG A 13 9.51 -5.47 -1.73
N SER A 14 10.14 -5.30 -2.88
CA SER A 14 10.61 -6.37 -3.75
C SER A 14 11.62 -7.28 -3.03
N ASP A 15 12.43 -6.72 -2.14
CA ASP A 15 13.42 -7.48 -1.35
C ASP A 15 12.78 -8.44 -0.33
N LEU A 16 11.53 -8.18 0.07
CA LEU A 16 10.78 -9.00 1.02
C LEU A 16 9.90 -10.05 0.35
N LEU A 17 9.67 -9.94 -0.95
CA LEU A 17 8.84 -10.88 -1.71
C LEU A 17 9.53 -12.26 -1.88
N ARG A 18 10.86 -12.33 -1.83
CA ARG A 18 11.65 -13.59 -1.96
C ARG A 18 11.17 -14.45 -3.15
N ASP A 19 10.89 -15.74 -2.90
CA ASP A 19 10.40 -16.74 -3.86
C ASP A 19 8.87 -16.72 -4.06
N ARG A 20 8.16 -15.74 -3.49
CA ARG A 20 6.71 -15.62 -3.70
C ARG A 20 6.45 -15.23 -5.15
N ASP A 21 5.51 -15.93 -5.77
CA ASP A 21 5.01 -15.54 -7.09
C ASP A 21 4.37 -14.14 -7.01
N PRO A 22 4.87 -13.14 -7.77
CA PRO A 22 4.33 -11.79 -7.75
C PRO A 22 2.84 -11.74 -8.08
N ASN A 23 2.35 -12.59 -8.99
CA ASN A 23 0.93 -12.60 -9.36
C ASN A 23 0.05 -13.04 -8.19
N SER A 24 0.48 -14.05 -7.43
CA SER A 24 -0.21 -14.50 -6.21
C SER A 24 -0.31 -13.37 -5.18
N VAL A 25 0.79 -12.62 -4.97
CA VAL A 25 0.81 -11.50 -4.03
C VAL A 25 -0.11 -10.36 -4.47
N GLU A 26 -0.08 -9.98 -5.75
CA GLU A 26 -1.00 -8.96 -6.26
C GLU A 26 -2.46 -9.40 -6.14
N GLN A 27 -2.75 -10.66 -6.48
CA GLN A 27 -4.10 -11.20 -6.40
C GLN A 27 -4.62 -11.18 -4.96
N ARG A 28 -3.73 -11.40 -3.99
CA ARG A 28 -4.05 -11.28 -2.56
C ARG A 28 -4.42 -9.85 -2.17
N LEU A 29 -3.63 -8.86 -2.57
CA LEU A 29 -3.97 -7.45 -2.33
C LEU A 29 -5.28 -7.06 -3.01
N ARG A 30 -5.53 -7.53 -4.25
CA ARG A 30 -6.79 -7.30 -4.96
C ARG A 30 -7.98 -7.90 -4.22
N THR A 31 -7.82 -9.14 -3.74
CA THR A 31 -8.87 -9.84 -2.97
C THR A 31 -9.15 -9.11 -1.66
N ALA A 32 -8.10 -8.72 -0.93
CA ALA A 32 -8.24 -7.97 0.31
C ALA A 32 -8.93 -6.61 0.09
N ALA A 33 -8.55 -5.86 -0.95
CA ALA A 33 -9.21 -4.62 -1.32
C ALA A 33 -10.71 -4.82 -1.56
N ALA A 34 -11.05 -5.84 -2.37
CA ALA A 34 -12.43 -6.15 -2.70
C ALA A 34 -13.25 -6.55 -1.46
N THR A 35 -12.69 -7.38 -0.57
CA THR A 35 -13.33 -7.77 0.70
C THR A 35 -13.57 -6.57 1.60
N LEU A 36 -12.66 -5.60 1.61
CA LEU A 36 -12.77 -4.36 2.38
C LEU A 36 -13.61 -3.28 1.67
N GLY A 37 -14.10 -3.54 0.47
CA GLY A 37 -14.96 -2.63 -0.29
C GLY A 37 -14.24 -1.54 -1.08
N TYR A 38 -12.91 -1.64 -1.25
CA TYR A 38 -12.10 -0.72 -2.02
C TYR A 38 -11.88 -1.17 -3.47
N ALA A 39 -11.70 -0.20 -4.36
CA ALA A 39 -11.09 -0.45 -5.66
C ALA A 39 -9.57 -0.36 -5.51
N LEU A 40 -8.82 -1.42 -5.84
CA LEU A 40 -7.36 -1.38 -5.84
C LEU A 40 -6.85 -0.73 -7.12
N GLY A 41 -6.13 0.38 -6.97
CA GLY A 41 -5.38 1.04 -8.03
C GLY A 41 -4.01 0.41 -8.24
N THR A 42 -3.01 1.26 -8.48
CA THR A 42 -1.62 0.85 -8.69
C THR A 42 -1.03 0.16 -7.45
N ILE A 43 -0.22 -0.86 -7.68
CA ILE A 43 0.64 -1.47 -6.66
C ILE A 43 2.06 -0.96 -6.93
N PHE A 44 2.62 -0.25 -5.96
CA PHE A 44 3.97 0.32 -6.03
C PHE A 44 4.98 -0.70 -5.52
N TYR A 45 6.01 -0.95 -6.32
CA TYR A 45 7.08 -1.90 -6.01
C TYR A 45 8.34 -1.14 -5.65
N GLU A 46 8.71 -1.18 -4.38
CA GLU A 46 9.93 -0.59 -3.89
C GLU A 46 11.08 -1.61 -4.04
N PRO A 47 12.18 -1.27 -4.74
CA PRO A 47 13.42 -2.03 -4.67
C PRO A 47 14.03 -2.00 -3.25
N LEU A 48 15.19 -2.64 -3.06
CA LEU A 48 15.90 -2.59 -1.78
C LEU A 48 16.12 -1.12 -1.36
N PRO A 49 15.67 -0.70 -0.16
CA PRO A 49 15.81 0.69 0.27
C PRO A 49 17.28 1.09 0.35
N ASP A 50 17.65 2.20 -0.29
CA ASP A 50 18.96 2.80 -0.10
C ASP A 50 19.03 3.51 1.27
N SER A 51 20.15 3.36 1.97
CA SER A 51 20.32 3.92 3.31
C SER A 51 20.56 5.43 3.22
N GLY A 52 19.53 6.23 3.47
CA GLY A 52 19.67 7.68 3.67
C GLY A 52 18.70 8.57 2.88
N THR A 53 17.86 7.99 2.01
CA THR A 53 16.86 8.74 1.24
C THR A 53 15.46 8.16 1.42
N LEU A 54 14.43 8.97 1.12
CA LEU A 54 13.08 8.44 1.01
C LEU A 54 13.00 7.47 -0.18
N PRO A 55 12.34 6.31 -0.04
CA PRO A 55 12.25 5.36 -1.12
C PRO A 55 11.43 5.91 -2.31
N PRO A 56 11.89 5.75 -3.56
CA PRO A 56 11.27 6.38 -4.72
C PRO A 56 9.84 5.90 -4.99
N ALA A 57 9.54 4.60 -4.90
CA ALA A 57 8.19 4.09 -5.11
C ALA A 57 7.24 4.55 -3.99
N PHE A 58 7.76 4.72 -2.77
CA PHE A 58 7.03 5.34 -1.68
C PHE A 58 6.67 6.81 -1.97
N VAL A 59 7.60 7.58 -2.56
CA VAL A 59 7.32 8.97 -2.96
C VAL A 59 6.22 9.03 -4.01
N GLU A 60 6.26 8.17 -5.01
CA GLU A 60 5.20 8.07 -6.03
C GLU A 60 3.84 7.70 -5.42
N LEU A 61 3.81 6.73 -4.50
CA LEU A 61 2.62 6.37 -3.74
C LEU A 61 2.04 7.59 -3.00
N VAL A 62 2.86 8.34 -2.30
CA VAL A 62 2.44 9.56 -1.57
C VAL A 62 1.83 10.59 -2.51
N HIS A 63 2.45 10.79 -3.68
CA HIS A 63 1.92 11.71 -4.70
C HIS A 63 0.55 11.26 -5.21
N GLU A 64 0.40 9.98 -5.51
CA GLU A 64 -0.85 9.42 -6.00
C GLU A 64 -1.95 9.45 -4.94
N CYS A 65 -1.65 9.07 -3.69
CA CYS A 65 -2.59 9.18 -2.58
C CYS A 65 -3.16 10.59 -2.42
N ARG A 66 -2.31 11.62 -2.56
CA ARG A 66 -2.74 13.03 -2.51
C ARG A 66 -3.55 13.44 -3.73
N ARG A 67 -3.16 12.99 -4.92
CA ARG A 67 -3.80 13.36 -6.19
C ARG A 67 -5.22 12.82 -6.29
N THR A 68 -5.44 11.61 -5.79
CA THR A 68 -6.72 10.90 -5.94
C THR A 68 -7.55 10.83 -4.67
N GLU A 69 -7.09 11.45 -3.59
CA GLU A 69 -7.72 11.34 -2.27
C GLU A 69 -7.90 9.87 -1.87
N ALA A 70 -6.81 9.10 -1.94
CA ALA A 70 -6.86 7.67 -1.61
C ALA A 70 -7.26 7.46 -0.15
N HIS A 71 -8.07 6.44 0.07
CA HIS A 71 -8.64 6.15 1.38
C HIS A 71 -7.86 5.07 2.12
N THR A 72 -7.02 4.29 1.46
CA THR A 72 -6.24 3.26 2.14
C THR A 72 -5.00 2.90 1.36
N VAL A 73 -4.00 2.39 2.08
CA VAL A 73 -2.83 1.72 1.51
C VAL A 73 -2.79 0.30 2.04
N LEU A 74 -2.80 -0.66 1.12
CA LEU A 74 -2.64 -2.08 1.42
C LEU A 74 -1.18 -2.48 1.25
N THR A 75 -0.66 -3.26 2.18
CA THR A 75 0.70 -3.81 2.10
C THR A 75 0.72 -5.21 2.70
N LEU A 76 1.79 -5.98 2.51
CA LEU A 76 1.96 -7.23 3.24
C LEU A 76 2.56 -6.96 4.63
N HIS A 77 2.24 -7.82 5.59
CA HIS A 77 2.83 -7.72 6.93
C HIS A 77 4.36 -7.62 6.87
N GLY A 78 4.91 -6.64 7.59
CA GLY A 78 6.35 -6.40 7.64
C GLY A 78 6.94 -5.55 6.52
N HIS A 79 6.17 -5.19 5.48
CA HIS A 79 6.69 -4.40 4.36
C HIS A 79 6.95 -2.92 4.71
N LEU A 80 6.31 -2.40 5.76
CA LEU A 80 6.60 -1.08 6.31
C LEU A 80 7.40 -1.15 7.62
N SER A 81 7.78 -2.35 8.07
CA SER A 81 8.60 -2.53 9.27
C SER A 81 9.96 -1.85 9.10
N GLY A 82 10.36 -1.08 10.11
CA GLY A 82 11.58 -0.26 10.09
C GLY A 82 11.45 1.06 9.34
N MET A 83 10.30 1.36 8.72
CA MET A 83 10.06 2.58 7.95
C MET A 83 9.13 3.56 8.69
N SER A 84 9.45 3.85 9.97
CA SER A 84 8.57 4.64 10.87
C SER A 84 8.19 6.01 10.32
N VAL A 85 9.10 6.68 9.59
CA VAL A 85 8.83 7.96 8.92
C VAL A 85 7.80 7.78 7.80
N CYS A 86 7.93 6.72 6.98
CA CYS A 86 6.99 6.41 5.91
C CYS A 86 5.59 6.11 6.46
N CYS A 87 5.48 5.33 7.55
CA CYS A 87 4.20 5.08 8.20
C CYS A 87 3.53 6.38 8.64
N LYS A 88 4.27 7.27 9.32
CA LYS A 88 3.74 8.57 9.77
C LYS A 88 3.30 9.47 8.62
N VAL A 89 4.04 9.46 7.51
CA VAL A 89 3.69 10.22 6.31
C VAL A 89 2.39 9.70 5.70
N LEU A 90 2.23 8.38 5.57
CA LEU A 90 0.99 7.77 5.07
C LEU A 90 -0.19 8.05 6.00
N GLU A 91 -0.02 7.88 7.31
CA GLU A 91 -1.06 8.23 8.31
C GLU A 91 -1.50 9.69 8.18
N ALA A 92 -0.56 10.63 8.00
CA ALA A 92 -0.88 12.04 7.84
C ALA A 92 -1.62 12.35 6.52
N ILE A 93 -1.30 11.64 5.43
CA ILE A 93 -1.97 11.81 4.14
C ILE A 93 -3.36 11.18 4.17
N LEU A 94 -3.48 9.99 4.74
CA LEU A 94 -4.73 9.24 4.81
C LEU A 94 -5.69 9.82 5.87
N GLY A 95 -5.17 10.37 6.97
CA GLY A 95 -5.94 10.85 8.13
C GLY A 95 -6.93 11.99 7.85
N GLY A 96 -6.98 12.52 6.62
CA GLY A 96 -8.06 13.39 6.15
C GLY A 96 -9.40 12.67 5.95
N HIS A 97 -9.42 11.34 5.92
CA HIS A 97 -10.62 10.53 5.67
C HIS A 97 -10.96 9.63 6.87
N THR A 98 -12.21 9.64 7.31
CA THR A 98 -12.67 8.79 8.41
C THR A 98 -12.54 7.30 8.04
N GLY A 99 -11.71 6.56 8.78
CA GLY A 99 -11.46 5.13 8.53
C GLY A 99 -10.28 4.82 7.61
N ALA A 100 -9.64 5.85 7.04
CA ALA A 100 -8.47 5.67 6.21
C ALA A 100 -7.24 5.29 7.03
N THR A 101 -6.68 4.13 6.71
CA THR A 101 -5.64 3.48 7.51
C THR A 101 -4.70 2.71 6.59
N ILE A 102 -3.51 2.40 7.10
CA ILE A 102 -2.62 1.43 6.48
C ILE A 102 -3.11 0.05 6.88
N GLN A 103 -3.31 -0.85 5.92
CA GLN A 103 -3.78 -2.21 6.14
C GLN A 103 -2.68 -3.19 5.77
N GLU A 104 -2.15 -3.88 6.78
CA GLU A 104 -1.21 -4.98 6.59
C GLU A 104 -1.97 -6.29 6.39
N ILE A 105 -1.70 -6.97 5.28
CA ILE A 105 -2.29 -8.25 4.93
C ILE A 105 -1.27 -9.32 5.29
N GLU A 106 -1.66 -10.26 6.16
CA GLU A 106 -0.84 -11.43 6.47
C GLU A 106 -0.49 -12.17 5.18
N PRO A 107 0.75 -12.66 4.99
CA PRO A 107 1.05 -13.60 3.92
C PRO A 107 0.35 -14.95 4.11
N ASP A 108 0.16 -15.76 3.04
CA ASP A 108 -0.11 -17.19 3.24
C ASP A 108 1.12 -17.86 3.89
N GLU A 109 0.86 -18.78 4.83
CA GLU A 109 1.83 -19.72 5.44
C GLU A 109 2.47 -20.63 4.39
#